data_AF-A0A970LLN0-F1
#
_entry.id   AF-A0A970LLN0-F1
#
_cell.length_a   1.000
_cell.length_b   1.000
_cell.length_c   1.000
_cell.angle_alpha   90.00
_cell.angle_beta   90.00
_cell.angle_gamma   90.00
#
_symmetry.space_group_name_H-M   'P 1'
#
loop_
_entity.id
_entity.type
_entity.pdbx_description
1 polymer ?
#
loop_
_entity_poly.entity_id
_entity_poly.type
_entity_poly.pdbx_seq_one_letter_code
_entity_poly.pdbx_strand_id
1 'polypeptide(L)'
;MLIYISSLLLVTKISNADFADVQQATTEQVDMQTVQQAGNRLIKRFYGLNAADYTNIILYYSVTNMGAEEIFLIQLDDQSQSAEVVQAIEARLAAQKKSFAGYGIEQMELLDNSIINVQGNFILFVVNPNAKEIDQAFRDSL
;
A
#
# COMPACT_ATOMS: atom_id res chain seq x y z
N MET A 1 8.94 1.97 -20.94
CA MET A 1 7.60 2.26 -21.48
C MET A 1 6.65 2.24 -20.31
N LEU A 2 6.24 3.40 -19.79
CA LEU A 2 5.28 3.49 -18.70
C LEU A 2 3.90 3.17 -19.30
N ILE A 3 3.35 2.00 -18.97
CA ILE A 3 1.99 1.65 -19.38
C ILE A 3 1.06 2.37 -18.41
N TYR A 4 0.60 3.56 -18.79
CA TYR A 4 -0.56 4.17 -18.15
C TYR A 4 -1.78 3.37 -18.61
N ILE A 5 -2.27 2.47 -17.76
CA ILE A 5 -3.66 2.02 -17.88
C ILE A 5 -4.52 3.14 -17.33
N SER A 6 -4.83 4.11 -18.19
CA SER A 6 -5.93 5.03 -18.00
C SER A 6 -7.25 4.25 -18.14
N SER A 7 -7.59 3.44 -17.15
CA SER A 7 -8.95 2.90 -17.01
C SER A 7 -9.81 3.95 -16.32
N LEU A 8 -10.38 4.83 -17.16
CA LEU A 8 -11.77 5.24 -17.12
C LEU A 8 -12.58 4.62 -15.96
N LEU A 9 -12.90 5.41 -14.93
CA LEU A 9 -14.01 5.25 -13.97
C LEU A 9 -14.73 3.89 -14.01
N LEU A 10 -14.06 2.82 -13.60
CA LEU A 10 -14.75 1.68 -13.04
C LEU A 10 -15.16 2.16 -11.65
N VAL A 11 -16.43 2.50 -11.49
CA VAL A 11 -17.05 2.55 -10.16
C VAL A 11 -17.01 1.10 -9.66
N THR A 12 -15.87 0.69 -9.15
CA THR A 12 -15.72 -0.54 -8.39
C THR A 12 -16.67 -0.44 -7.21
N LYS A 13 -17.47 -1.49 -7.01
CA LYS A 13 -18.47 -1.57 -5.95
C LYS A 13 -17.82 -1.21 -4.61
N ILE A 14 -18.46 -0.34 -3.84
CA ILE A 14 -18.07 -0.05 -2.46
C ILE A 14 -18.21 -1.36 -1.65
N SER A 15 -17.13 -1.76 -0.98
CA SER A 15 -17.14 -2.92 -0.11
C SER A 15 -17.62 -2.52 1.29
N ASN A 16 -18.38 -3.44 1.90
CA ASN A 16 -18.81 -3.36 3.29
C ASN A 16 -17.98 -4.28 4.19
N ALA A 17 -16.85 -4.81 3.70
CA ALA A 17 -15.96 -5.66 4.48
C ALA A 17 -15.44 -4.92 5.72
N ASP A 18 -15.26 -5.66 6.80
CA ASP A 18 -14.68 -5.13 8.02
C ASP A 18 -13.19 -4.87 7.81
N PHE A 19 -12.70 -3.70 8.25
CA PHE A 19 -11.31 -3.32 8.03
C PHE A 19 -10.34 -4.27 8.72
N ALA A 20 -10.68 -4.80 9.90
CA ALA A 20 -9.82 -5.72 10.63
C ALA A 20 -9.68 -7.06 9.88
N ASP A 21 -10.75 -7.54 9.24
CA ASP A 21 -10.72 -8.77 8.43
C ASP A 21 -9.82 -8.58 7.19
N VAL A 22 -9.96 -7.45 6.48
CA VAL A 22 -9.10 -7.10 5.33
C VAL A 22 -7.64 -6.91 5.76
N GLN A 23 -7.41 -6.24 6.89
CA GLN A 23 -6.08 -6.08 7.48
C GLN A 23 -5.45 -7.44 7.83
N GLN A 24 -6.23 -8.35 8.42
CA GLN A 24 -5.75 -9.70 8.73
C GLN A 24 -5.39 -10.47 7.45
N ALA A 25 -6.28 -10.48 6.46
CA ALA A 25 -6.05 -11.16 5.18
C ALA A 25 -4.79 -10.65 4.46
N THR A 26 -4.56 -9.34 4.48
CA THR A 26 -3.39 -8.72 3.83
C THR A 26 -2.09 -8.85 4.60
N THR A 27 -2.14 -9.30 5.85
CA THR A 27 -0.93 -9.48 6.69
C THR A 27 -0.63 -10.93 7.03
N GLU A 28 -1.51 -11.88 6.70
CA GLU A 28 -1.33 -13.31 6.98
C GLU A 28 -0.07 -13.90 6.34
N GLN A 29 0.31 -13.41 5.15
CA GLN A 29 1.50 -13.88 4.42
C GLN A 29 2.75 -13.03 4.66
N VAL A 30 2.68 -12.09 5.63
CA VAL A 30 3.79 -11.18 5.96
C VAL A 30 4.56 -11.73 7.16
N ASP A 31 5.89 -11.75 7.07
CA ASP A 31 6.73 -12.00 8.25
C ASP A 31 6.68 -10.78 9.17
N MET A 32 5.83 -10.83 10.20
CA MET A 32 5.66 -9.74 11.16
C MET A 32 6.92 -9.45 12.00
N GLN A 33 8.00 -10.23 11.87
CA GLN A 33 9.30 -9.91 12.47
C GLN A 33 10.10 -8.91 11.63
N THR A 34 9.82 -8.78 10.33
CA THR A 34 10.56 -7.89 9.40
C THR A 34 9.91 -6.51 9.28
N VAL A 35 8.66 -6.36 9.72
CA VAL A 35 7.87 -5.11 9.65
C VAL A 35 7.36 -4.68 11.03
N GLN A 36 7.04 -3.38 11.14
CA GLN A 36 6.38 -2.80 12.30
C GLN A 36 5.27 -1.84 11.85
N GLN A 37 4.25 -1.69 12.68
CA GLN A 37 3.18 -0.74 12.41
C GLN A 37 3.66 0.70 12.64
N ALA A 38 3.41 1.58 11.68
CA ALA A 38 3.65 3.01 11.80
C ALA A 38 2.51 3.71 12.55
N GLY A 39 2.87 4.70 13.37
CA GLY A 39 1.90 5.66 13.89
C GLY A 39 1.58 6.77 12.88
N ASN A 40 0.49 7.50 13.13
CA ASN A 40 -0.05 8.55 12.24
C ASN A 40 0.99 9.61 11.81
N ARG A 41 1.96 9.94 12.68
CA ARG A 41 3.04 10.89 12.35
C ARG A 41 3.92 10.39 11.20
N LEU A 42 4.20 9.08 11.16
CA LEU A 42 5.01 8.48 10.10
C LEU A 42 4.21 8.36 8.80
N ILE A 43 2.93 8.02 8.87
CA ILE A 43 2.04 8.03 7.70
C ILE A 43 2.06 9.41 7.03
N LYS A 44 1.84 10.48 7.80
CA LYS A 44 1.92 11.86 7.30
C LYS A 44 3.29 12.20 6.72
N ARG A 45 4.37 11.72 7.33
CA ARG A 45 5.73 11.95 6.84
C ARG A 45 6.01 11.21 5.52
N PHE A 46 5.58 9.97 5.39
CA PHE A 46 5.90 9.12 4.24
C PHE A 46 4.98 9.36 3.05
N TYR A 47 3.70 9.61 3.31
CA TYR A 47 2.67 9.73 2.29
C TYR A 47 2.08 11.14 2.17
N GLY A 48 2.31 12.02 3.14
CA GLY A 48 1.67 13.35 3.18
C GLY A 48 0.21 13.32 3.66
N LEU A 49 -0.36 12.14 3.88
CA LEU A 49 -1.76 11.93 4.23
C LEU A 49 -2.01 12.09 5.74
N ASN A 50 -3.11 12.75 6.14
CA ASN A 50 -3.52 12.74 7.54
C ASN A 50 -4.44 11.55 7.80
N ALA A 51 -4.11 10.74 8.79
CA ALA A 51 -4.87 9.53 9.09
C ALA A 51 -6.34 9.79 9.48
N ALA A 52 -6.64 10.97 10.01
CA ALA A 52 -8.00 11.37 10.41
C ALA A 52 -8.93 11.69 9.23
N ASP A 53 -8.40 11.81 8.01
CA ASP A 53 -9.17 12.15 6.82
C ASP A 53 -9.79 10.91 6.15
N TYR A 54 -9.56 9.70 6.69
CA TYR A 54 -9.99 8.42 6.12
C TYR A 54 -10.71 7.56 7.17
N THR A 55 -11.59 6.67 6.71
CA THR A 55 -12.31 5.73 7.57
C THR A 55 -11.33 4.87 8.38
N ASN A 56 -10.36 4.27 7.69
CA ASN A 56 -9.29 3.51 8.32
C ASN A 56 -8.01 3.61 7.49
N ILE A 57 -6.86 3.55 8.15
CA ILE A 57 -5.55 3.62 7.51
C ILE A 57 -4.53 2.92 8.37
N ILE A 58 -3.74 2.04 7.75
CA ILE A 58 -2.66 1.34 8.43
C ILE A 58 -1.45 1.21 7.50
N LEU A 59 -0.28 1.30 8.12
CA LEU A 59 0.99 1.16 7.45
C LEU A 59 1.88 0.23 8.27
N TYR A 60 2.34 -0.84 7.64
CA TYR A 60 3.45 -1.65 8.09
C TYR A 60 4.67 -1.32 7.23
N TYR A 61 5.82 -1.12 7.85
CA TYR A 61 7.06 -0.79 7.16
C TYR A 61 8.23 -1.54 7.81
N SER A 62 9.32 -1.72 7.06
CA SER A 62 10.47 -2.48 7.56
C SER A 62 10.98 -2.00 8.91
N VAL A 63 11.34 -2.94 9.79
CA VAL A 63 11.98 -2.65 11.09
C VAL A 63 13.39 -2.09 10.93
N THR A 64 14.02 -2.28 9.76
CA THR A 64 15.36 -1.80 9.47
C THR A 64 15.33 -0.67 8.44
N ASN A 65 16.28 0.25 8.53
CA ASN A 65 16.45 1.30 7.52
C ASN A 65 16.98 0.77 6.17
N MET A 66 17.30 -0.54 6.09
CA MET A 66 17.84 -1.19 4.89
C MET A 66 16.76 -1.98 4.13
N GLY A 67 15.59 -2.23 4.74
CA GLY A 67 14.49 -2.93 4.10
C GLY A 67 13.57 -1.98 3.34
N ALA A 68 13.01 -2.46 2.24
CA ALA A 68 11.99 -1.77 1.45
C ALA A 68 10.58 -2.34 1.65
N GLU A 69 10.43 -3.37 2.49
CA GLU A 69 9.14 -4.01 2.77
C GLU A 69 8.15 -3.00 3.37
N GLU A 70 6.96 -2.97 2.78
CA GLU A 70 5.91 -2.01 3.13
C GLU A 70 4.54 -2.59 2.75
N ILE A 71 3.57 -2.52 3.67
CA ILE A 71 2.17 -2.84 3.42
C ILE A 71 1.35 -1.64 3.88
N PHE A 72 0.67 -1.00 2.95
CA PHE A 72 -0.17 0.16 3.20
C PHE A 72 -1.59 -0.15 2.77
N LEU A 73 -2.51 -0.16 3.73
CA LEU A 73 -3.92 -0.45 3.50
C LEU A 73 -4.75 0.72 4.02
N ILE A 74 -5.69 1.16 3.20
CA ILE A 74 -6.53 2.32 3.50
C ILE A 74 -7.96 2.06 3.03
N GLN A 75 -8.90 2.41 3.89
CA GLN A 75 -10.32 2.49 3.58
C GLN A 75 -10.70 3.96 3.53
N LEU A 76 -11.12 4.40 2.36
CA LEU A 76 -11.55 5.76 2.07
C LEU A 76 -12.87 6.06 2.78
N ASP A 77 -13.06 7.34 3.14
CA ASP A 77 -14.38 7.86 3.54
C ASP A 77 -15.22 8.16 2.29
N ASP A 78 -14.58 8.71 1.26
CA ASP A 78 -15.19 8.99 -0.05
C ASP A 78 -14.29 8.49 -1.19
N GLN A 79 -14.87 7.84 -2.20
CA GLN A 79 -14.11 7.30 -3.34
C GLN A 79 -13.35 8.38 -4.13
N SER A 80 -13.78 9.64 -4.07
CA SER A 80 -13.06 10.78 -4.68
C SER A 80 -11.67 11.00 -4.08
N GLN A 81 -11.42 10.53 -2.86
CA GLN A 81 -10.10 10.57 -2.22
C GLN A 81 -9.08 9.63 -2.88
N SER A 82 -9.53 8.67 -3.69
CA SER A 82 -8.68 7.64 -4.30
C SER A 82 -7.52 8.24 -5.09
N ALA A 83 -7.78 9.30 -5.86
CA ALA A 83 -6.76 9.92 -6.70
C ALA A 83 -5.62 10.55 -5.88
N GLU A 84 -5.91 11.15 -4.73
CA GLU A 84 -4.89 11.71 -3.84
C GLU A 84 -4.04 10.60 -3.20
N VAL A 85 -4.70 9.53 -2.76
CA VAL A 85 -4.02 8.38 -2.12
C VAL A 85 -3.10 7.66 -3.10
N VAL A 86 -3.55 7.41 -4.33
CA VAL A 86 -2.72 6.78 -5.36
C VAL A 86 -1.49 7.65 -5.68
N GLN A 87 -1.67 8.97 -5.82
CA GLN A 87 -0.54 9.89 -6.03
C GLN A 87 0.46 9.86 -4.87
N ALA A 88 -0.02 9.80 -3.63
CA ALA A 88 0.84 9.69 -2.45
C ALA A 88 1.64 8.37 -2.44
N ILE A 89 1.01 7.26 -2.83
CA ILE A 89 1.67 5.95 -2.96
C ILE A 89 2.73 5.99 -4.06
N GLU A 90 2.42 6.53 -5.24
CA GLU A 90 3.37 6.66 -6.34
C GLU A 90 4.57 7.54 -5.96
N ALA A 91 4.33 8.66 -5.25
CA ALA A 91 5.38 9.52 -4.74
C ALA A 91 6.28 8.79 -3.72
N ARG A 92 5.67 8.00 -2.81
CA ARG A 92 6.40 7.16 -1.85
C ARG A 92 7.26 6.13 -2.56
N LEU A 93 6.69 5.39 -3.52
CA LEU A 93 7.39 4.38 -4.32
C LEU A 93 8.57 5.00 -5.08
N ALA A 94 8.38 6.14 -5.74
CA ALA A 94 9.44 6.85 -6.44
C ALA A 94 10.58 7.30 -5.50
N ALA A 95 10.23 7.81 -4.31
CA ALA A 95 11.21 8.20 -3.30
C ALA A 95 12.01 7.00 -2.75
N GLN A 96 11.35 5.85 -2.55
CA GLN A 96 12.02 4.62 -2.14
C GLN A 96 12.97 4.11 -3.23
N LYS A 97 12.53 4.04 -4.48
CA LYS A 97 13.39 3.63 -5.61
C LYS A 97 14.61 4.54 -5.75
N LYS A 98 14.43 5.85 -5.62
CA LYS A 98 15.55 6.81 -5.61
C LYS A 98 16.51 6.56 -4.44
N SER A 99 15.98 6.20 -3.27
CA SER A 99 16.80 5.93 -2.10
C SER A 99 17.67 4.70 -2.32
N PHE A 100 17.14 3.59 -2.82
CA PHE A 100 17.89 2.34 -3.02
C PHE A 100 18.71 2.27 -4.33
N ALA A 101 18.58 3.27 -5.20
CA ALA A 101 19.28 3.30 -6.48
C ALA A 101 20.80 3.18 -6.30
N GLY A 102 21.38 2.14 -6.91
CA GLY A 102 22.83 1.93 -6.97
C GLY A 102 23.44 1.15 -5.81
N TYR A 103 22.68 0.76 -4.78
CA TYR A 103 23.19 -0.07 -3.69
C TYR A 103 22.24 -1.16 -3.17
N GLY A 104 20.93 -1.07 -3.44
CA GLY A 104 19.95 -2.05 -2.98
C GLY A 104 19.31 -2.84 -4.11
N ILE A 105 20.04 -3.81 -4.71
CA ILE A 105 19.53 -4.59 -5.85
C ILE A 105 18.24 -5.34 -5.46
N GLU A 106 18.26 -6.05 -4.33
CA GLU A 106 17.10 -6.80 -3.82
C GLU A 106 15.93 -5.87 -3.48
N GLN A 107 16.21 -4.71 -2.88
CA GLN A 107 15.19 -3.70 -2.55
C GLN A 107 14.58 -3.10 -3.82
N MET A 108 15.39 -2.83 -4.83
CA MET A 108 14.90 -2.34 -6.12
C MET A 108 14.02 -3.37 -6.81
N GLU A 109 14.40 -4.65 -6.78
CA GLU A 109 13.56 -5.73 -7.31
C GLU A 109 12.21 -5.83 -6.58
N LEU A 110 12.19 -5.73 -5.25
CA LEU A 110 10.96 -5.68 -4.48
C LEU A 110 10.08 -4.47 -4.86
N LEU A 111 10.68 -3.29 -4.99
CA LEU A 111 9.97 -2.06 -5.36
C LEU A 111 9.46 -2.10 -6.81
N ASP A 112 10.19 -2.73 -7.73
CA ASP A 112 9.77 -2.93 -9.11
C ASP A 112 8.61 -3.93 -9.23
N ASN A 113 8.55 -4.92 -8.34
CA ASN A 113 7.47 -5.89 -8.25
C ASN A 113 6.34 -5.49 -7.29
N SER A 114 6.36 -4.25 -6.78
CA SER A 114 5.30 -3.73 -5.91
C SER A 114 3.94 -3.66 -6.61
N ILE A 115 2.86 -3.74 -5.84
CA ILE A 115 1.48 -3.69 -6.34
C ILE A 115 0.73 -2.55 -5.69
N ILE A 116 0.02 -1.77 -6.50
CA ILE A 116 -1.02 -0.82 -6.07
C ILE A 116 -2.35 -1.36 -6.61
N ASN A 117 -3.29 -1.65 -5.72
CA ASN A 117 -4.60 -2.17 -6.09
C ASN A 117 -5.72 -1.34 -5.45
N VAL A 118 -6.58 -0.77 -6.30
CA VAL A 118 -7.73 0.04 -5.91
C VAL A 118 -8.99 -0.80 -6.11
N GLN A 119 -9.74 -1.02 -5.02
CA GLN A 119 -10.99 -1.78 -5.00
C GLN A 119 -12.07 -1.00 -4.23
N GLY A 120 -12.90 -0.25 -4.96
CA GLY A 120 -14.01 0.47 -4.36
C GLY A 120 -13.53 1.59 -3.45
N ASN A 121 -13.80 1.43 -2.16
CA ASN A 121 -13.35 2.30 -1.08
C ASN A 121 -12.06 1.78 -0.41
N PHE A 122 -11.46 0.69 -0.86
CA PHE A 122 -10.19 0.18 -0.33
C PHE A 122 -9.05 0.37 -1.32
N ILE A 123 -7.87 0.69 -0.81
CA ILE A 123 -6.63 0.72 -1.58
C ILE A 123 -5.56 -0.05 -0.81
N LEU A 124 -4.87 -0.95 -1.52
CA LEU A 124 -3.70 -1.66 -1.05
C LEU A 124 -2.47 -1.21 -1.83
N PHE A 125 -1.38 -0.95 -1.12
CA PHE A 125 -0.04 -0.91 -1.67
C PHE A 125 0.85 -1.91 -0.93
N VAL A 126 1.56 -2.76 -1.68
CA VAL A 126 2.42 -3.80 -1.12
C VAL A 126 3.77 -3.85 -1.82
N VAL A 127 4.82 -3.82 -1.00
CA VAL A 127 6.22 -4.13 -1.34
C VAL A 127 6.60 -5.31 -0.44
N ASN A 128 6.57 -6.52 -0.98
CA ASN A 128 6.87 -7.74 -0.23
C ASN A 128 7.21 -8.88 -1.22
N PRO A 129 8.03 -9.87 -0.84
CA PRO A 129 8.25 -11.07 -1.68
C PRO A 129 6.94 -11.77 -2.09
N ASN A 130 5.91 -11.73 -1.24
CA ASN A 130 4.60 -12.36 -1.44
C ASN A 130 3.53 -11.36 -1.92
N ALA A 131 3.94 -10.30 -2.64
CA ALA A 131 3.04 -9.20 -3.03
C ALA A 131 1.79 -9.70 -3.78
N LYS A 132 1.92 -10.72 -4.64
CA LYS A 132 0.80 -11.27 -5.43
C LYS A 132 -0.21 -12.03 -4.57
N GLU A 133 0.28 -12.81 -3.62
CA GLU A 133 -0.53 -13.56 -2.67
C GLU A 133 -1.28 -12.61 -1.73
N ILE A 134 -0.61 -11.58 -1.23
CA ILE A 134 -1.22 -10.53 -0.40
C ILE A 134 -2.31 -9.77 -1.18
N ASP A 135 -2.01 -9.40 -2.42
CA ASP A 135 -2.94 -8.72 -3.32
C ASP A 135 -4.15 -9.60 -3.70
N GLN A 136 -3.96 -10.92 -3.78
CA GLN A 136 -5.06 -11.86 -3.96
C GLN A 136 -5.92 -11.97 -2.71
N ALA A 137 -5.31 -12.14 -1.53
CA ALA A 137 -6.02 -12.20 -0.25
C ALA A 137 -6.82 -10.91 0.00
N PHE A 138 -6.27 -9.75 -0.38
CA PHE A 138 -6.98 -8.47 -0.39
C PHE A 138 -8.26 -8.54 -1.21
N ARG A 139 -8.19 -8.95 -2.48
CA ARG A 139 -9.36 -9.06 -3.35
C ARG A 139 -10.42 -10.01 -2.79
N ASP A 140 -9.99 -11.14 -2.24
CA ASP A 140 -10.90 -12.17 -1.73
C ASP A 140 -11.58 -11.75 -0.40
N SER A 141 -11.03 -10.77 0.30
CA SER A 141 -11.55 -10.24 1.56
C SER A 141 -12.62 -9.14 1.40
N LEU A 142 -12.87 -8.64 0.19
CA LEU A 142 -13.73 -7.48 -0.10
C LEU A 142 -15.13 -7.84 -0.62
#